data_AF-A0AAW4XTC7-F1
#
_entry.id   AF-A0AAW4XTC7-F1
#
_cell.length_a   1.000
_cell.length_b   1.000
_cell.length_c   1.000
_cell.angle_alpha   90.00
_cell.angle_beta   90.00
_cell.angle_gamma   90.00
#
_symmetry.space_group_name_H-M   'P 1'
#
loop_
_entity.id
_entity.type
_entity.pdbx_description
1 polymer ?
#
loop_
_entity_poly.entity_id
_entity_poly.type
_entity_poly.pdbx_seq_one_letter_code
_entity_poly.pdbx_strand_id
1 'polypeptide(L)'
;MAVINSVAFWAPGTLYLPGDDGKRIEIKFRARFKRLKKSERTALEHRIEANKMTKEVRALLRQRLDDPAEIIADGVRAFMEATMVAKPITDAEFLAITLVDLDIKDVDGEPIMYTPAAVAQLEEELDGFEAELVRLYVRTTNEGSSAQGAEKNSETRSGTTSS
;
A
#
# COMPACT_ATOMS: atom_id res chain seq x y z
N MET A 1 -0.19 30.63 0.25
CA MET A 1 -1.02 29.75 -0.60
C MET A 1 -0.62 28.32 -0.28
N ALA A 2 -1.45 27.56 0.45
CA ALA A 2 -1.10 26.18 0.80
C ALA A 2 -1.21 25.33 -0.47
N VAL A 3 -0.07 24.90 -1.00
CA VAL A 3 -0.02 23.91 -2.08
C VAL A 3 -0.56 22.62 -1.49
N ILE A 4 -1.73 22.18 -1.94
CA ILE A 4 -2.19 20.82 -1.66
C ILE A 4 -1.18 19.91 -2.34
N ASN A 5 -0.33 19.27 -1.53
CA ASN A 5 0.73 18.39 -2.00
C ASN A 5 0.16 17.37 -3.01
N SER A 6 0.93 17.06 -4.06
CA SER A 6 0.59 16.09 -5.11
C SER A 6 -0.23 14.93 -4.56
N VAL A 7 -1.39 14.66 -5.19
CA VAL A 7 -2.36 13.60 -4.81
C VAL A 7 -1.78 12.17 -4.85
N ALA A 8 -0.54 12.02 -5.30
CA ALA A 8 0.19 10.77 -5.35
C ALA A 8 1.68 11.00 -5.07
N PHE A 9 2.39 9.93 -4.72
CA PHE A 9 3.84 9.92 -4.51
C PHE A 9 4.49 8.74 -5.22
N TRP A 10 5.74 8.92 -5.65
CA TRP A 10 6.56 7.84 -6.17
C TRP A 10 7.36 7.19 -5.05
N ALA A 11 7.51 5.87 -5.11
CA ALA A 11 8.31 5.09 -4.19
C ALA A 11 9.23 4.16 -5.01
N PRO A 12 10.57 4.19 -4.79
CA PRO A 12 11.49 3.26 -5.43
C PRO A 12 11.39 1.88 -4.77
N GLY A 13 11.29 0.84 -5.59
CA GLY A 13 11.20 -0.55 -5.17
C GLY A 13 12.28 -1.41 -5.79
N THR A 14 12.63 -2.48 -5.10
CA THR A 14 13.52 -3.53 -5.60
C THR A 14 12.90 -4.88 -5.26
N LEU A 15 12.67 -5.70 -6.29
CA LEU A 15 12.28 -7.11 -6.13
C LEU A 15 13.53 -7.99 -6.31
N TYR A 16 13.66 -9.00 -5.46
CA TYR A 16 14.72 -10.00 -5.56
C TYR A 16 14.10 -11.35 -5.88
N LEU A 17 14.44 -11.90 -7.04
CA LEU A 17 14.00 -13.22 -7.46
C LEU A 17 15.13 -14.26 -7.31
N PRO A 18 14.80 -15.53 -7.05
CA PRO A 18 15.79 -16.60 -7.11
C PRO A 18 16.28 -16.78 -8.56
N GLY A 19 17.59 -16.78 -8.78
CA GLY A 19 18.21 -17.12 -10.06
C GLY A 19 18.71 -18.57 -10.08
N ASP A 20 18.79 -19.14 -11.28
CA ASP A 20 19.17 -20.54 -11.51
C ASP A 20 20.60 -20.87 -11.07
N ASP A 21 21.49 -19.87 -11.01
CA ASP A 21 22.88 -20.01 -10.57
C ASP A 21 23.07 -19.82 -9.06
N GLY A 22 21.97 -19.77 -8.30
CA GLY A 22 21.97 -19.47 -6.87
C GLY A 22 22.22 -17.99 -6.55
N LYS A 23 22.38 -17.12 -7.55
CA LYS A 23 22.41 -15.67 -7.36
C LYS A 23 21.00 -15.10 -7.45
N ARG A 24 20.77 -13.95 -6.82
CA ARG A 24 19.48 -13.26 -6.89
C ARG A 24 19.44 -12.38 -8.13
N ILE A 25 18.32 -12.41 -8.84
CA ILE A 25 18.01 -11.44 -9.89
C ILE A 25 17.42 -10.21 -9.20
N GLU A 26 18.01 -9.05 -9.45
CA GLU A 26 17.55 -7.77 -8.90
C GLU A 26 16.73 -7.03 -9.96
N ILE A 27 15.45 -6.77 -9.67
CA ILE A 27 14.56 -5.98 -10.52
C ILE A 27 14.27 -4.65 -9.81
N LYS A 28 14.72 -3.55 -10.40
CA LYS A 28 14.46 -2.19 -9.90
C LYS A 28 13.27 -1.59 -10.62
N PHE A 29 12.40 -0.94 -9.85
CA PHE A 29 11.22 -0.27 -10.38
C PHE A 29 10.83 0.93 -9.52
N ARG A 30 9.88 1.73 -9.97
CA ARG A 30 9.20 2.73 -9.13
C ARG A 30 7.70 2.53 -9.23
N ALA A 31 7.03 2.58 -8.10
CA ALA A 31 5.57 2.55 -8.05
C ALA A 31 5.05 3.93 -7.64
N ARG A 32 3.95 4.37 -8.27
CA ARG A 32 3.27 5.60 -7.86
C ARG A 32 2.01 5.22 -7.10
N PHE A 33 1.88 5.77 -5.91
CA PHE A 33 0.75 5.50 -5.04
C PHE A 33 -0.07 6.75 -4.76
N LYS A 34 -1.39 6.59 -4.69
CA LYS A 34 -2.32 7.61 -4.26
C LYS A 34 -2.10 7.98 -2.79
N ARG A 35 -2.10 9.27 -2.48
CA ARG A 35 -2.25 9.76 -1.10
C ARG A 35 -3.71 9.67 -0.70
N LEU A 36 -4.06 8.68 0.12
CA LEU A 36 -5.43 8.50 0.60
C LEU A 36 -5.87 9.65 1.49
N LYS A 37 -7.11 10.11 1.29
CA LYS A 37 -7.82 11.01 2.22
C LYS A 37 -8.02 10.29 3.56
N LYS A 38 -8.31 11.06 4.63
CA LYS A 38 -8.55 10.49 5.97
C LYS A 38 -9.61 9.39 5.95
N SER A 39 -10.76 9.63 5.32
CA SER A 39 -11.85 8.65 5.21
C SER A 39 -11.46 7.40 4.42
N GLU A 40 -10.75 7.56 3.30
CA GLU A 40 -10.25 6.44 2.48
C GLU A 40 -9.23 5.59 3.26
N ARG A 41 -8.34 6.24 4.02
CA ARG A 41 -7.35 5.58 4.88
C ARG A 41 -8.03 4.79 5.99
N THR A 42 -8.97 5.40 6.71
CA THR A 42 -9.72 4.73 7.78
C THR A 42 -10.50 3.53 7.24
N ALA A 43 -11.16 3.68 6.09
CA ALA A 43 -11.85 2.56 5.45
C ALA A 43 -10.88 1.41 5.07
N LEU A 44 -9.72 1.74 4.52
CA LEU A 44 -8.69 0.75 4.19
C LEU A 44 -8.15 0.05 5.45
N GLU A 45 -7.89 0.80 6.52
CA GLU A 45 -7.40 0.28 7.80
C GLU A 45 -8.38 -0.73 8.42
N HIS A 46 -9.69 -0.44 8.41
CA HIS A 46 -10.69 -1.40 8.87
C HIS A 46 -10.64 -2.73 8.09
N ARG A 47 -10.41 -2.67 6.78
CA ARG A 47 -10.34 -3.87 5.95
C ARG A 47 -9.05 -4.67 6.20
N ILE A 48 -7.93 -3.98 6.40
CA ILE A 48 -6.65 -4.62 6.75
C ILE A 48 -6.77 -5.32 8.11
N GLU A 49 -7.31 -4.64 9.12
CA GLU A 49 -7.50 -5.26 10.44
C GLU A 49 -8.54 -6.38 10.42
N ALA A 50 -9.52 -6.32 9.51
CA ALA A 50 -10.46 -7.42 9.29
C ALA A 50 -9.78 -8.71 8.78
N ASN A 51 -8.58 -8.65 8.17
CA ASN A 51 -7.83 -9.86 7.77
C ASN A 51 -7.42 -10.72 8.98
N LYS A 52 -7.23 -10.11 10.15
CA LYS A 52 -6.86 -10.83 11.40
C LYS A 52 -8.09 -11.33 12.17
N MET A 53 -9.28 -11.03 11.67
CA MET A 53 -10.52 -11.10 12.45
C MET A 53 -11.28 -12.41 12.17
N THR A 54 -10.83 -13.49 12.81
CA THR A 54 -11.48 -14.82 12.74
C THR A 54 -12.87 -14.80 13.40
N LYS A 55 -13.68 -15.84 13.18
CA LYS A 55 -15.02 -15.93 13.80
C LYS A 55 -14.95 -15.88 15.32
N GLU A 56 -13.95 -16.55 15.90
CA GLU A 56 -13.69 -16.62 17.33
C GLU A 56 -13.27 -15.25 17.88
N VAL A 57 -12.38 -14.55 17.17
CA VAL A 57 -11.97 -13.19 17.56
C VAL A 57 -13.18 -12.25 17.53
N ARG A 58 -14.03 -12.32 16.49
CA ARG A 58 -15.26 -11.49 16.42
C ARG A 58 -16.20 -11.78 17.58
N ALA A 59 -16.40 -13.05 17.92
CA ALA A 59 -17.26 -13.44 19.04
C ALA A 59 -16.72 -12.91 20.37
N LEU A 60 -15.41 -13.05 20.61
CA LEU A 60 -14.76 -12.54 21.83
C LEU A 60 -14.84 -11.01 21.92
N LEU A 61 -14.56 -10.29 20.82
CA LEU A 61 -14.66 -8.83 20.80
C LEU A 61 -16.10 -8.37 21.03
N ARG A 62 -17.09 -9.05 20.45
CA ARG A 62 -18.51 -8.74 20.69
C ARG A 62 -18.85 -8.90 22.17
N GLN A 63 -18.45 -10.01 22.79
CA GLN A 63 -18.68 -10.24 24.22
C GLN A 63 -18.08 -9.11 25.07
N ARG A 64 -16.85 -8.67 24.78
CA ARG A 64 -16.20 -7.57 25.51
C ARG A 64 -16.90 -6.22 25.28
N LEU A 65 -17.39 -5.97 24.07
CA LEU A 65 -18.10 -4.72 23.75
C LEU A 65 -19.47 -4.65 24.43
N ASP A 66 -20.12 -5.78 24.65
CA ASP A 66 -21.43 -5.89 25.27
C ASP A 66 -21.34 -6.00 26.83
N ASP A 67 -20.15 -6.22 27.38
CA ASP A 67 -19.93 -6.28 28.84
C ASP A 67 -20.01 -4.87 29.46
N PRO A 68 -20.99 -4.60 30.34
CA PRO A 68 -21.11 -3.28 30.99
C PRO A 68 -19.97 -2.97 31.96
N ALA A 69 -19.16 -3.95 32.37
CA ALA A 69 -17.97 -3.74 33.21
C ALA A 69 -16.74 -3.25 32.42
N GLU A 70 -16.74 -3.45 31.09
CA GLU A 70 -15.64 -3.01 30.22
C GLU A 70 -15.80 -1.53 29.87
N ILE A 71 -14.88 -0.69 30.34
CA ILE A 71 -14.86 0.74 30.01
C ILE A 71 -14.06 0.94 28.72
N ILE A 72 -14.79 1.03 27.61
CA ILE A 72 -14.23 1.21 26.27
C ILE A 72 -14.58 2.61 25.78
N ALA A 73 -13.56 3.40 25.40
CA ALA A 73 -13.77 4.72 24.83
C ALA A 73 -14.59 4.66 23.53
N ASP A 74 -15.51 5.60 23.33
CA ASP A 74 -16.44 5.61 22.18
C ASP A 74 -15.74 5.48 20.82
N GLY A 75 -14.61 6.16 20.64
CA GLY A 75 -13.83 6.07 19.40
C GLY A 75 -13.24 4.68 19.16
N VAL A 76 -12.83 3.98 20.23
CA VAL A 76 -12.32 2.61 20.15
C VAL A 76 -13.47 1.64 19.86
N ARG A 77 -14.61 1.81 20.53
CA ARG A 77 -15.84 1.04 20.26
C ARG A 77 -16.25 1.16 18.80
N ALA A 78 -16.39 2.39 18.29
CA ALA A 78 -16.78 2.63 16.90
C ALA A 78 -15.79 2.03 15.91
N PHE A 79 -14.48 2.12 16.20
CA PHE A 79 -13.45 1.51 15.36
C PHE A 79 -13.57 -0.03 15.32
N MET A 80 -13.73 -0.66 16.48
CA MET A 80 -13.87 -2.12 16.60
C MET A 80 -15.12 -2.61 15.88
N GLU A 81 -16.25 -1.93 16.05
CA GLU A 81 -17.51 -2.26 15.37
C GLU A 81 -17.38 -2.15 13.85
N ALA A 82 -16.76 -1.08 13.35
CA ALA A 82 -16.50 -0.90 11.91
C ALA A 82 -15.57 -2.00 11.35
N THR A 83 -14.50 -2.36 12.06
CA THR A 83 -13.59 -3.45 11.65
C THR A 83 -14.31 -4.81 11.66
N MET A 84 -15.21 -5.06 12.62
CA MET A 84 -15.98 -6.32 12.69
C MET A 84 -17.02 -6.48 11.58
N VAL A 85 -17.39 -5.42 10.85
CA VAL A 85 -18.29 -5.52 9.68
C VAL A 85 -17.56 -5.35 8.36
N ALA A 86 -16.31 -4.88 8.38
CA ALA A 86 -15.50 -4.71 7.19
C ALA A 86 -15.18 -6.07 6.53
N LYS A 87 -15.19 -6.07 5.19
CA LYS A 87 -14.70 -7.19 4.38
C LYS A 87 -13.17 -7.20 4.44
N PRO A 88 -12.53 -8.35 4.74
CA PRO A 88 -11.10 -8.57 4.50
C PRO A 88 -10.66 -8.07 3.13
N ILE A 89 -9.41 -7.66 3.01
CA ILE A 89 -8.83 -7.14 1.76
C ILE A 89 -7.69 -8.03 1.29
N THR A 90 -7.67 -8.34 0.00
CA THR A 90 -6.54 -8.99 -0.67
C THR A 90 -5.52 -7.95 -1.12
N ASP A 91 -4.28 -8.37 -1.40
CA ASP A 91 -3.25 -7.47 -1.90
C ASP A 91 -3.68 -6.82 -3.24
N ALA A 92 -4.33 -7.57 -4.14
CA ALA A 92 -4.87 -7.05 -5.39
C ALA A 92 -5.94 -5.96 -5.18
N GLU A 93 -6.87 -6.18 -4.24
CA GLU A 93 -7.87 -5.17 -3.88
C GLU A 93 -7.22 -3.95 -3.21
N PHE A 94 -6.13 -4.13 -2.46
CA PHE A 94 -5.34 -3.06 -1.87
C PHE A 94 -4.64 -2.22 -2.95
N LEU A 95 -4.00 -2.87 -3.93
CA LEU A 95 -3.30 -2.20 -5.03
C LEU A 95 -4.29 -1.48 -5.95
N ALA A 96 -5.48 -2.04 -6.18
CA ALA A 96 -6.55 -1.35 -6.92
C ALA A 96 -6.98 -0.02 -6.27
N ILE A 97 -6.80 0.12 -4.95
CA ILE A 97 -7.10 1.37 -4.21
C ILE A 97 -5.91 2.34 -4.23
N THR A 98 -4.68 1.81 -4.17
CA THR A 98 -3.49 2.58 -3.82
C THR A 98 -2.54 2.83 -4.98
N LEU A 99 -2.33 1.87 -5.88
CA LEU A 99 -1.42 1.97 -7.01
C LEU A 99 -2.08 2.75 -8.15
N VAL A 100 -1.36 3.74 -8.70
CA VAL A 100 -1.85 4.60 -9.79
C VAL A 100 -0.94 4.62 -11.01
N ASP A 101 0.30 4.18 -10.86
CA ASP A 101 1.29 4.12 -11.94
C ASP A 101 2.43 3.17 -11.56
N LEU A 102 3.16 2.68 -12.56
CA LEU A 102 4.29 1.79 -12.42
C LEU A 102 5.34 2.11 -13.49
N ASP A 103 6.57 2.33 -13.06
CA ASP A 103 7.76 2.52 -13.89
C ASP A 103 8.66 1.30 -13.70
N ILE A 104 8.47 0.30 -14.56
CA ILE A 104 9.23 -0.95 -14.63
C ILE A 104 9.56 -1.21 -16.10
N LYS A 105 10.70 -1.87 -16.32
CA LYS A 105 11.16 -2.24 -17.65
C LYS A 105 11.16 -3.75 -17.80
N ASP A 106 10.91 -4.21 -19.02
CA ASP A 106 11.09 -5.61 -19.38
C ASP A 106 12.57 -5.96 -19.54
N VAL A 107 12.83 -7.20 -19.96
CA VAL A 107 14.17 -7.75 -20.17
C VAL A 107 14.94 -7.05 -21.30
N ASP A 108 14.24 -6.45 -22.26
CA ASP A 108 14.82 -5.71 -23.39
C ASP A 108 15.06 -4.23 -23.03
N GLY A 109 14.59 -3.80 -21.85
CA GLY A 109 14.73 -2.45 -21.34
C GLY A 109 13.60 -1.51 -21.76
N GLU A 110 12.55 -2.04 -22.38
CA GLU A 110 11.38 -1.29 -22.81
C GLU A 110 10.42 -1.06 -21.62
N PRO A 111 9.80 0.12 -21.51
CA PRO A 111 8.90 0.43 -20.41
C PRO A 111 7.59 -0.35 -20.52
N ILE A 112 7.21 -1.01 -19.42
CA ILE A 112 5.90 -1.68 -19.32
C ILE A 112 4.87 -0.63 -18.90
N MET A 113 3.91 -0.34 -19.79
CA MET A 113 2.85 0.63 -19.50
C MET A 113 1.94 0.14 -18.38
N TYR A 114 1.74 0.98 -17.36
CA TYR A 114 0.84 0.67 -16.27
C TYR A 114 -0.61 0.46 -16.73
N THR A 115 -1.12 -0.74 -16.50
CA THR A 115 -2.54 -1.09 -16.51
C THR A 115 -2.81 -2.16 -15.45
N PRO A 116 -4.06 -2.32 -14.95
CA PRO A 116 -4.38 -3.42 -14.05
C PRO A 116 -4.05 -4.80 -14.63
N ALA A 117 -4.21 -4.98 -15.94
CA ALA A 117 -3.85 -6.22 -16.62
C ALA A 117 -2.34 -6.47 -16.65
N ALA A 118 -1.54 -5.42 -16.89
CA ALA A 118 -0.08 -5.52 -16.85
C ALA A 118 0.42 -5.86 -15.44
N VAL A 119 -0.20 -5.32 -14.38
CA VAL A 119 0.16 -5.68 -13.00
C VAL A 119 -0.18 -7.15 -12.71
N ALA A 120 -1.34 -7.63 -13.15
CA ALA A 120 -1.70 -9.04 -13.00
C ALA A 120 -0.73 -9.96 -13.76
N GLN A 121 -0.30 -9.58 -14.97
CA GLN A 121 0.71 -10.33 -15.71
C GLN A 121 2.06 -10.34 -14.98
N LEU A 122 2.50 -9.19 -14.47
CA LEU A 122 3.74 -9.10 -13.70
C LEU A 122 3.68 -9.95 -12.43
N GLU A 123 2.54 -10.08 -11.77
CA GLU A 123 2.39 -10.96 -10.60
C GLU A 123 2.49 -12.45 -10.97
N GLU A 124 1.93 -12.85 -12.12
CA GLU A 124 2.06 -14.23 -12.61
C GLU A 124 3.50 -14.56 -13.02
N GLU A 125 4.25 -13.57 -13.53
CA GLU A 125 5.62 -13.75 -14.02
C GLU A 125 6.69 -13.53 -12.94
N LEU A 126 6.44 -12.67 -11.95
CA LEU A 126 7.39 -12.24 -10.93
C LEU A 126 6.86 -12.59 -9.53
N ASP A 127 7.26 -13.77 -9.03
CA ASP A 127 6.84 -14.26 -7.72
C ASP A 127 7.00 -13.22 -6.60
N GLY A 128 5.88 -12.87 -5.96
CA GLY A 128 5.83 -11.94 -4.84
C GLY A 128 5.89 -10.45 -5.19
N PHE A 129 5.63 -10.08 -6.45
CA PHE A 129 5.66 -8.68 -6.90
C PHE A 129 4.56 -7.82 -6.25
N GLU A 130 3.33 -8.31 -6.22
CA GLU A 130 2.16 -7.71 -5.57
C GLU A 130 2.42 -7.49 -4.07
N ALA A 131 2.96 -8.52 -3.40
CA ALA A 131 3.35 -8.41 -2.00
C ALA A 131 4.45 -7.35 -1.77
N GLU A 132 5.41 -7.21 -2.69
CA GLU A 132 6.43 -6.17 -2.60
C GLU A 132 5.85 -4.76 -2.84
N LEU A 133 4.89 -4.60 -3.76
CA LEU A 133 4.19 -3.33 -3.96
C LEU A 133 3.42 -2.90 -2.70
N VAL A 134 2.73 -3.84 -2.04
CA VAL A 134 2.05 -3.58 -0.76
C VAL A 134 3.05 -3.18 0.32
N ARG A 135 4.16 -3.94 0.48
CA ARG A 135 5.23 -3.61 1.43
C ARG A 135 5.84 -2.24 1.17
N LEU A 136 6.05 -1.89 -0.10
CA LEU A 136 6.59 -0.62 -0.52
C LEU A 136 5.69 0.55 -0.12
N TYR A 137 4.37 0.44 -0.35
CA TYR A 137 3.41 1.46 0.10
C TYR A 137 3.47 1.66 1.62
N VAL A 138 3.40 0.57 2.40
CA VAL A 138 3.41 0.63 3.87
C VAL A 138 4.71 1.24 4.39
N ARG A 139 5.86 0.81 3.85
CA ARG A 139 7.18 1.33 4.22
C ARG A 139 7.27 2.83 3.92
N THR A 140 6.95 3.26 2.70
CA THR A 140 7.08 4.67 2.30
C THR A 140 6.11 5.59 3.02
N THR A 141 4.90 5.12 3.35
CA THR A 141 3.96 5.93 4.14
C THR A 141 4.43 6.11 5.59
N ASN A 142 5.01 5.07 6.19
CA ASN A 142 5.61 5.16 7.53
C ASN A 142 6.86 6.04 7.54
N GLU A 143 7.73 5.92 6.53
CA GLU A 143 8.92 6.77 6.38
C GLU A 143 8.55 8.24 6.09
N GLY A 144 7.51 8.49 5.29
CA GLY A 144 6.98 9.84 5.03
C GLY A 144 6.40 10.53 6.26
N SER A 145 6.00 9.77 7.28
CA SER A 145 5.65 10.31 8.60
C SER A 145 6.87 10.66 9.46
N SER A 146 8.08 10.28 9.04
CA SER A 146 9.34 10.69 9.65
C SER A 146 9.94 11.91 8.93
N ALA A 147 10.73 12.73 9.63
CA ALA A 147 11.31 13.97 9.09
C ALA A 147 12.14 13.77 7.79
N GLN A 148 12.80 12.62 7.62
CA GLN A 148 13.62 12.30 6.45
C GLN A 148 12.81 11.92 5.19
N GLY A 149 11.57 11.44 5.34
CA GLY A 149 10.71 11.05 4.21
C GLY A 149 10.06 12.24 3.49
N ALA A 150 10.00 13.40 4.15
CA ALA A 150 9.46 14.64 3.58
C ALA A 150 10.40 15.26 2.53
N GLU A 151 11.71 15.21 2.76
CA GLU A 151 12.73 15.81 1.87
C GLU A 151 12.88 15.07 0.54
N LYS A 152 12.84 13.72 0.57
CA LYS A 152 13.01 12.89 -0.64
C LYS A 152 11.84 12.95 -1.61
N ASN A 153 10.64 13.31 -1.15
CA ASN A 153 9.43 13.35 -1.97
C ASN A 153 9.19 14.73 -2.62
N SER A 154 9.95 15.76 -2.24
CA SER A 154 9.95 17.08 -2.87
C SER A 154 10.84 17.15 -4.13
N GLU A 155 11.74 16.20 -4.35
CA GLU A 155 12.65 16.18 -5.49
C GLU A 155 12.00 15.54 -6.73
N THR A 156 11.05 16.23 -7.37
CA THR A 156 10.87 16.10 -8.83
C THR A 156 10.17 17.32 -9.44
N ARG A 157 10.97 18.34 -9.77
CA ARG A 157 10.72 19.21 -10.94
C ARG A 157 12.03 19.86 -11.39
N SER A 158 12.96 19.06 -11.92
CA SER A 158 14.05 19.61 -12.73
C SER A 158 13.53 19.72 -14.16
N GLY A 159 12.96 20.89 -14.48
CA GLY A 159 12.55 21.22 -15.84
C GLY A 159 13.77 21.50 -16.68
N THR A 160 14.12 20.59 -17.58
CA THR A 160 15.00 20.92 -18.70
C THR A 160 14.15 21.60 -19.76
N THR A 161 14.13 22.93 -19.78
CA THR A 161 13.81 23.68 -20.99
C THR A 161 15.12 24.13 -21.61
N SER A 162 15.56 23.39 -22.63
CA SER A 162 16.48 23.89 -23.63
C SER A 162 15.65 24.52 -24.74
N SER A 163 15.75 25.84 -24.89
CA SER A 163 15.60 26.61 -26.13
C SER A 163 16.15 28.00 -25.89
#